data_AF-A0A9D6MN36-F1
#
_entry.id   AF-A0A9D6MN36-F1
#
_cell.length_a   1.000
_cell.length_b   1.000
_cell.length_c   1.000
_cell.angle_alpha   90.00
_cell.angle_beta   90.00
_cell.angle_gamma   90.00
#
_symmetry.space_group_name_H-M   'P 1'
#
loop_
_entity.id
_entity.type
_entity.pdbx_description
1 polymer ?
#
loop_
_entity_poly.entity_id
_entity_poly.type
_entity_poly.pdbx_seq_one_letter_code
_entity_poly.pdbx_strand_id
1 'polypeptide(L)'
;LMQLVPGSGGREAYRRAKGSDEIPSKQYLFDAQNNIELGAAYLSVLTYNQLEPVANPVSREYCVISAYNTGPSNVLRTFSKDKVAAVNTINSLPPSGVYQKLRANLPYEETRQYLNKVVNYRKQFVTKVN
;
A
#
# COMPACT_ATOMS: atom_id res chain seq x y z
N LEU A 1 0.03 -16.24 0.41
CA LEU A 1 0.35 -15.36 -0.74
C LEU A 1 -0.21 -13.96 -0.49
N MET A 2 -0.11 -13.02 -1.43
CA MET A 2 -0.18 -11.57 -1.21
C MET A 2 -1.59 -10.97 -0.97
N GLN A 3 -2.61 -11.78 -0.64
CA GLN A 3 -3.95 -11.33 -0.15
C GLN A 3 -4.64 -10.22 -0.97
N LEU A 4 -4.52 -10.25 -2.31
CA LEU A 4 -5.21 -9.28 -3.17
C LEU A 4 -6.73 -9.48 -3.14
N VAL A 5 -7.46 -8.38 -2.98
CA VAL A 5 -8.91 -8.35 -3.17
C VAL A 5 -9.20 -8.20 -4.67
N PRO A 6 -9.90 -9.16 -5.32
CA PRO A 6 -10.04 -9.20 -6.78
C PRO A 6 -10.62 -7.91 -7.39
N GLY A 7 -11.74 -7.42 -6.85
CA GLY A 7 -12.46 -6.28 -7.41
C GLY A 7 -11.82 -4.91 -7.16
N SER A 8 -10.73 -4.84 -6.40
CA SER A 8 -10.02 -3.59 -6.09
C SER A 8 -8.56 -3.69 -6.51
N GLY A 9 -7.64 -3.99 -5.57
CA GLY A 9 -6.22 -4.10 -5.86
C GLY A 9 -5.91 -5.16 -6.92
N GLY A 10 -6.71 -6.23 -7.00
CA GLY A 10 -6.57 -7.27 -8.03
C GLY A 10 -6.81 -6.74 -9.45
N ARG A 11 -7.86 -5.95 -9.68
CA ARG A 11 -8.16 -5.34 -10.98
C ARG A 11 -7.09 -4.34 -11.40
N GLU A 12 -6.66 -3.47 -10.48
CA GLU A 12 -5.58 -2.50 -10.73
C GLU A 12 -4.25 -3.21 -11.04
N ALA A 13 -3.93 -4.27 -10.29
CA ALA A 13 -2.77 -5.12 -10.55
C ALA A 13 -2.84 -5.79 -11.92
N TYR A 14 -3.99 -6.36 -12.27
CA TYR A 14 -4.19 -7.06 -13.52
C TYR A 14 -4.06 -6.11 -14.71
N ARG A 15 -4.65 -4.91 -14.61
CA ARG A 15 -4.45 -3.84 -15.58
C ARG A 15 -2.98 -3.48 -15.75
N ARG A 16 -2.23 -3.36 -14.65
CA ARG A 16 -0.80 -3.02 -14.69
C ARG A 16 0.08 -4.13 -15.27
N ALA A 17 -0.20 -5.39 -14.93
CA ALA A 17 0.62 -6.54 -15.30
C ALA A 17 0.28 -7.09 -16.68
N LYS A 18 -1.00 -7.10 -17.06
CA LYS A 18 -1.52 -7.75 -18.26
C LYS A 18 -2.03 -6.76 -19.31
N GLY A 19 -2.19 -5.48 -18.96
CA GLY A 19 -2.73 -4.47 -19.88
C GLY A 19 -4.24 -4.59 -20.13
N SER A 20 -4.95 -5.46 -19.42
CA SER A 20 -6.40 -5.65 -19.54
C SER A 20 -7.13 -5.19 -18.28
N ASP A 21 -8.28 -4.54 -18.46
CA ASP A 21 -9.10 -4.04 -17.36
C ASP A 21 -10.14 -5.07 -16.89
N GLU A 22 -9.65 -6.20 -16.39
CA GLU A 22 -10.46 -7.33 -15.94
C GLU A 22 -10.24 -7.61 -14.45
N ILE A 23 -11.26 -8.20 -13.82
CA ILE A 23 -11.14 -8.69 -12.44
C ILE A 23 -10.52 -10.10 -12.51
N PRO A 24 -9.32 -10.32 -11.90
CA PRO A 24 -8.72 -11.64 -11.90
C PRO A 24 -9.61 -12.63 -11.14
N SER A 25 -9.77 -13.84 -11.68
CA SER A 25 -10.57 -14.88 -11.03
C SER A 25 -9.92 -15.37 -9.75
N LYS A 26 -10.70 -15.99 -8.85
CA LYS A 26 -10.15 -16.62 -7.65
C LYS A 26 -9.13 -17.71 -8.00
N GLN A 27 -9.41 -18.52 -9.02
CA GLN A 27 -8.50 -19.57 -9.50
C GLN A 27 -7.17 -18.99 -9.97
N TYR A 28 -7.21 -17.86 -10.69
CA TYR A 28 -6.01 -17.15 -11.11
C TYR A 28 -5.17 -16.68 -9.91
N LEU A 29 -5.82 -16.15 -8.86
CA LEU A 29 -5.15 -15.71 -7.63
C LEU A 29 -4.72 -16.85 -6.70
N PHE A 30 -5.23 -18.07 -6.88
CA PHE A 30 -4.75 -19.25 -6.13
C PHE A 30 -3.42 -19.77 -6.67
N ASP A 31 -3.13 -19.54 -7.95
CA ASP A 31 -1.81 -19.82 -8.50
C ASP A 31 -0.75 -18.88 -7.86
N ALA A 32 0.33 -19.47 -7.36
CA ALA A 32 1.33 -18.74 -6.58
C ALA A 32 2.08 -17.70 -7.41
N GLN A 33 2.43 -18.04 -8.65
CA GLN A 33 3.18 -17.17 -9.53
C GLN A 33 2.33 -15.96 -9.94
N ASN A 34 1.10 -16.20 -10.37
CA ASN A 34 0.14 -15.16 -10.68
C ASN A 34 -0.16 -14.26 -9.48
N ASN A 35 -0.32 -14.83 -8.29
CA ASN A 35 -0.59 -14.05 -7.08
C ASN A 35 0.57 -13.11 -6.71
N ILE A 36 1.81 -13.59 -6.78
CA ILE A 36 3.01 -12.80 -6.48
C ILE A 36 3.21 -11.73 -7.56
N GLU A 37 3.04 -12.08 -8.84
CA GLU A 37 3.14 -11.13 -9.94
C GLU A 37 2.15 -9.97 -9.76
N LEU A 38 0.87 -10.27 -9.53
CA LEU A 38 -0.12 -9.23 -9.32
C LEU A 38 0.12 -8.45 -8.03
N GLY A 39 0.56 -9.10 -6.95
CA GLY A 39 0.86 -8.40 -5.70
C GLY A 39 2.00 -7.40 -5.87
N ALA A 40 3.06 -7.78 -6.58
CA ALA A 40 4.16 -6.89 -6.94
C ALA A 40 3.69 -5.77 -7.89
N ALA A 41 2.86 -6.08 -8.89
CA ALA A 41 2.28 -5.09 -9.78
C ALA A 41 1.43 -4.06 -9.00
N TYR A 42 0.63 -4.50 -8.03
CA TYR A 42 -0.16 -3.58 -7.21
C TYR A 42 0.71 -2.69 -6.32
N LEU A 43 1.76 -3.23 -5.70
CA LEU A 43 2.75 -2.43 -4.98
C LEU A 43 3.38 -1.36 -5.87
N SER A 44 3.67 -1.69 -7.14
CA SER A 44 4.15 -0.71 -8.13
C SER A 44 3.11 0.38 -8.42
N VAL A 45 1.84 0.02 -8.60
CA VAL A 45 0.75 1.00 -8.83
C VAL A 45 0.62 1.96 -7.64
N LEU A 46 0.63 1.41 -6.42
CA LEU A 46 0.58 2.23 -5.22
C LEU A 46 1.78 3.18 -5.13
N THR A 47 2.99 2.66 -5.33
CA THR A 47 4.23 3.42 -5.10
C THR A 47 4.48 4.49 -6.16
N TYR A 48 4.30 4.15 -7.44
CA TYR A 48 4.76 4.98 -8.56
C TYR A 48 3.64 5.70 -9.30
N ASN A 49 2.38 5.45 -8.94
CA ASN A 49 1.24 6.14 -9.55
C ASN A 49 0.38 6.81 -8.47
N GLN A 50 -0.19 6.02 -7.55
CA GLN A 50 -1.24 6.55 -6.66
C GLN A 50 -0.70 7.34 -5.45
N LEU A 51 0.49 6.99 -4.95
CA LEU A 51 1.15 7.63 -3.81
C LEU A 51 2.49 8.26 -4.19
N GLU A 52 2.78 8.37 -5.49
CA GLU A 52 3.96 9.08 -6.01
C GLU A 52 4.07 10.51 -5.44
N PRO A 53 2.97 11.28 -5.26
CA PRO A 53 3.07 12.64 -4.71
C PRO A 53 3.57 12.73 -3.25
N VAL A 54 3.64 11.61 -2.51
CA VAL A 54 4.25 11.58 -1.17
C VAL A 54 5.76 11.59 -1.32
N ALA A 55 6.42 12.73 -1.09
CA ALA A 55 7.81 12.94 -1.51
C ALA A 55 8.84 12.15 -0.69
N ASN A 56 8.65 12.03 0.63
CA ASN A 56 9.60 11.29 1.46
C ASN A 56 9.42 9.77 1.22
N PRO A 57 10.48 9.03 0.85
CA PRO A 57 10.36 7.62 0.48
C PRO A 57 9.93 6.73 1.65
N VAL A 58 10.34 7.06 2.89
CA VAL A 58 9.93 6.30 4.09
C VAL A 58 8.47 6.57 4.42
N SER A 59 8.02 7.82 4.34
CA SER A 59 6.60 8.16 4.49
C SER A 59 5.74 7.49 3.42
N ARG A 60 6.21 7.49 2.16
CA ARG A 60 5.53 6.83 1.04
C ARG A 60 5.42 5.34 1.29
N GLU A 61 6.48 4.69 1.76
CA GLU A 61 6.48 3.27 2.11
C GLU A 61 5.41 2.95 3.17
N TYR A 62 5.32 3.73 4.25
CA TYR A 62 4.27 3.53 5.26
C TYR A 62 2.86 3.66 4.66
N CYS A 63 2.64 4.67 3.82
CA CYS A 63 1.38 4.85 3.10
C CYS A 63 1.08 3.67 2.16
N VAL A 64 2.07 3.16 1.43
CA VAL A 64 1.92 2.01 0.52
C VAL A 64 1.58 0.75 1.30
N ILE A 65 2.28 0.45 2.40
CA ILE A 65 2.00 -0.70 3.25
C ILE A 65 0.56 -0.64 3.77
N SER A 66 0.12 0.51 4.29
CA SER A 66 -1.25 0.69 4.74
C SER A 66 -2.26 0.57 3.58
N ALA A 67 -2.00 1.22 2.44
CA ALA A 67 -2.88 1.22 1.28
C ALA A 67 -3.01 -0.17 0.63
N TYR A 68 -2.00 -1.03 0.76
CA TYR A 68 -2.08 -2.40 0.30
C TYR A 68 -3.18 -3.18 1.04
N ASN A 69 -3.33 -2.96 2.35
CA ASN A 69 -4.34 -3.64 3.18
C ASN A 69 -5.70 -2.92 3.18
N THR A 70 -5.75 -1.58 3.19
CA THR A 70 -7.02 -0.83 3.32
C THR A 70 -7.42 0.02 2.11
N GLY A 71 -6.55 0.13 1.10
CA GLY A 71 -6.72 1.01 -0.05
C GLY A 71 -6.21 2.44 0.19
N PRO A 72 -5.73 3.12 -0.88
CA PRO A 72 -5.11 4.45 -0.79
C PRO A 72 -6.07 5.53 -0.32
N SER A 73 -7.37 5.39 -0.64
CA SER A 73 -8.39 6.36 -0.22
C SER A 73 -8.57 6.42 1.29
N ASN A 74 -8.46 5.29 1.99
CA ASN A 74 -8.52 5.25 3.45
C ASN A 74 -7.28 5.89 4.07
N VAL A 75 -6.10 5.66 3.48
CA VAL A 75 -4.84 6.30 3.89
C VAL A 75 -4.92 7.81 3.76
N LEU A 76 -5.32 8.34 2.60
CA LEU A 76 -5.42 9.79 2.39
C LEU A 76 -6.45 10.44 3.33
N ARG A 77 -7.61 9.79 3.54
CA ARG A 77 -8.66 10.27 4.45
C ARG A 77 -8.22 10.36 5.91
N THR A 78 -7.19 9.64 6.33
CA THR A 78 -6.59 9.80 7.66
C THR A 78 -5.89 11.16 7.84
N PHE A 79 -5.51 11.82 6.74
CA PHE A 79 -4.87 13.15 6.77
C PHE A 79 -5.83 14.27 6.37
N SER A 80 -6.66 14.07 5.34
CA SER A 80 -7.70 15.02 4.92
C SER A 80 -8.73 14.35 4.00
N LYS A 81 -9.94 14.89 3.94
CA LYS A 81 -10.95 14.50 2.93
C LYS A 81 -10.56 14.94 1.52
N ASP A 82 -9.83 16.06 1.41
CA ASP A 82 -9.28 16.53 0.14
C ASP A 82 -7.93 15.84 -0.13
N LYS A 83 -7.75 15.29 -1.34
CA LYS A 83 -6.57 14.50 -1.68
C LYS A 83 -5.29 15.33 -1.71
N VAL A 84 -5.35 16.55 -2.24
CA VAL A 84 -4.19 17.44 -2.35
C VAL A 84 -3.75 17.89 -0.96
N ALA A 85 -4.70 18.31 -0.12
CA ALA A 85 -4.45 18.66 1.28
C ALA A 85 -3.92 17.47 2.09
N ALA A 86 -4.41 16.25 1.83
CA ALA A 86 -3.90 15.04 2.49
C ALA A 86 -2.43 14.81 2.16
N VAL A 87 -2.07 14.86 0.87
CA VAL A 87 -0.67 14.72 0.42
C VAL A 87 0.20 15.84 1.01
N ASN A 88 -0.25 17.09 0.98
CA ASN A 88 0.48 18.21 1.56
C ASN A 88 0.72 18.02 3.06
N THR A 89 -0.28 17.50 3.79
CA THR A 89 -0.14 17.18 5.21
C THR A 89 0.83 16.03 5.45
N ILE A 90 0.83 14.99 4.60
CA ILE A 90 1.80 13.89 4.70
C ILE A 90 3.22 14.44 4.48
N ASN A 91 3.40 15.29 3.48
CA ASN A 91 4.70 15.85 3.11
C ASN A 91 5.23 16.89 4.11
N SER A 92 4.37 17.48 4.95
CA SER A 92 4.80 18.38 6.03
C SER A 92 5.21 17.67 7.32
N LEU A 93 4.95 16.36 7.44
CA LEU A 93 5.29 15.56 8.61
C LEU A 93 6.61 14.80 8.41
N PRO A 94 7.42 14.63 9.48
CA PRO A 94 8.51 13.67 9.45
C PRO A 94 7.94 12.23 9.34
N PRO A 95 8.72 11.26 8.83
CA PRO A 95 8.25 9.87 8.67
C PRO A 95 7.71 9.24 9.95
N SER A 96 8.30 9.55 11.11
CA SER A 96 7.80 9.11 12.41
C SER A 96 6.40 9.64 12.72
N GLY A 97 6.11 10.90 12.36
CA GLY A 97 4.79 11.51 12.51
C GLY A 97 3.75 10.88 11.59
N VAL A 98 4.12 10.59 10.34
CA VAL A 98 3.27 9.85 9.40
C VAL A 98 2.94 8.46 9.94
N TYR A 99 3.96 7.72 10.40
CA TYR A 99 3.79 6.39 10.99
C TYR A 99 2.85 6.42 12.20
N GLN A 100 3.06 7.33 13.15
CA GLN A 100 2.23 7.46 14.35
C GLN A 100 0.78 7.79 14.00
N LYS A 101 0.56 8.75 13.08
CA LYS A 101 -0.79 9.14 12.66
C LYS A 101 -1.53 7.99 11.98
N LEU A 102 -0.86 7.23 11.10
CA LEU A 102 -1.45 6.02 10.51
C LEU A 102 -1.78 4.97 11.59
N ARG A 103 -0.85 4.72 12.51
CA ARG A 103 -0.99 3.76 13.62
C ARG A 103 -2.08 4.13 14.63
N ALA A 104 -2.50 5.38 14.70
CA ALA A 104 -3.53 5.84 15.63
C ALA A 104 -4.89 6.08 14.95
N ASN A 105 -4.91 6.54 13.70
CA ASN A 105 -6.10 7.13 13.08
C ASN A 105 -6.61 6.41 11.83
N LEU A 106 -5.93 5.36 11.34
CA LEU A 106 -6.54 4.51 10.31
C LEU A 106 -7.82 3.87 10.86
N PRO A 107 -8.89 3.72 10.05
CA PRO A 107 -10.20 3.31 10.55
C PRO A 107 -10.23 1.87 11.08
N TYR A 108 -9.41 0.98 10.52
CA TYR A 108 -9.39 -0.44 10.89
C TYR A 108 -8.19 -0.77 11.78
N GLU A 109 -8.46 -1.39 12.93
CA GLU A 109 -7.40 -1.87 13.85
C GLU A 109 -6.47 -2.87 13.17
N GLU A 110 -7.02 -3.76 12.33
CA GLU A 110 -6.22 -4.71 11.54
C GLU A 110 -5.16 -3.99 10.70
N THR A 111 -5.52 -2.91 10.00
CA THR A 111 -4.57 -2.14 9.19
C THR A 111 -3.50 -1.45 10.04
N ARG A 112 -3.87 -0.95 11.23
CA ARG A 112 -2.91 -0.36 12.19
C ARG A 112 -1.89 -1.41 12.62
N GLN A 113 -2.34 -2.63 12.93
CA GLN A 113 -1.47 -3.75 13.28
C GLN A 113 -0.64 -4.24 12.10
N TYR A 114 -1.23 -4.29 10.90
CA TYR A 114 -0.56 -4.68 9.66
C TYR A 114 0.66 -3.80 9.36
N LEU A 115 0.51 -2.47 9.46
CA LEU A 115 1.61 -1.53 9.30
C LEU A 115 2.76 -1.83 10.27
N ASN A 116 2.46 -2.04 11.56
CA ASN A 116 3.46 -2.40 12.57
C ASN A 116 4.22 -3.67 12.20
N LYS A 117 3.46 -4.69 11.81
CA LYS A 117 3.95 -6.03 11.53
C LYS A 117 4.91 -5.99 10.35
N VAL A 118 4.49 -5.39 9.23
CA VAL A 118 5.29 -5.33 8.01
C VAL A 118 6.55 -4.49 8.20
N VAL A 119 6.46 -3.31 8.84
CA VAL A 119 7.64 -2.46 9.09
C VAL A 119 8.68 -3.17 9.96
N ASN A 120 8.26 -3.94 10.97
CA ASN A 120 9.19 -4.70 11.81
C ASN A 120 9.77 -5.93 11.10
N TYR A 121 8.97 -6.69 10.34
CA TYR A 121 9.48 -7.80 9.56
C TYR A 121 10.46 -7.34 8.49
N ARG A 122 10.18 -6.22 7.83
CA ARG A 122 11.04 -5.69 6.76
C ARG A 122 12.48 -5.54 7.22
N LYS A 123 12.72 -5.09 8.45
CA LYS A 123 14.08 -4.96 9.02
C LYS A 123 14.90 -6.25 8.87
N GLN A 124 14.28 -7.42 9.01
CA GLN A 124 14.96 -8.72 8.87
C GLN A 124 15.46 -8.99 7.44
N PHE A 125 14.88 -8.33 6.43
CA PHE A 125 15.19 -8.51 5.01
C PHE A 125 16.07 -7.40 4.44
N VAL A 126 16.01 -6.17 4.98
CA VAL A 126 16.87 -5.05 4.53
C VAL A 126 18.20 -4.97 5.28
N THR A 127 18.30 -5.52 6.50
CA THR A 127 19.56 -5.53 7.27
C THR A 127 20.53 -6.64 6.82
N LYS A 128 20.14 -7.47 5.84
CA LYS A 128 21.05 -8.36 5.12
C LYS A 128 21.63 -7.65 3.89
N VAL A 129 22.42 -6.61 4.13
CA VAL A 129 23.44 -6.17 3.18
C VAL A 129 24.69 -6.01 4.03
N ASN A 130 25.60 -6.98 3.89
CA ASN A 130 26.96 -6.88 4.41
C ASN A 130 27.72 -5.81 3.63
#